data_AF-A0A2R6HII7-F1
#
_entry.id   AF-A0A2R6HII7-F1
#
_cell.length_a   1.000
_cell.length_b   1.000
_cell.length_c   1.000
_cell.angle_alpha   90.00
_cell.angle_beta   90.00
_cell.angle_gamma   90.00
#
_symmetry.space_group_name_H-M   'P 1'
#
loop_
_entity.id
_entity.type
_entity.pdbx_description
1 polymer ?
#
loop_
_entity_poly.entity_id
_entity_poly.type
_entity_poly.pdbx_seq_one_letter_code
_entity_poly.pdbx_strand_id
1 'polypeptide(L)'
;MVDLPWRGEGDEEASDSTPDPVDDVDPVVTCEFQDGTLNVYDDEVVIERTSRSKFAEKTIPLIEVTGVTYAGRLVISYIQIEQAGFENDTASRLSTPVDENTLHLGRGKRSCAKRARDAIRARLE
;
A
#
# COMPACT_ATOMS: atom_id res chain seq x y z
N MET A 1 -23.26 -24.63 -35.58
CA MET A 1 -23.91 -25.87 -35.14
C MET A 1 -22.83 -26.90 -34.83
N VAL A 2 -22.39 -26.96 -33.58
CA VAL A 2 -22.02 -28.20 -32.90
C VAL A 2 -22.23 -27.92 -31.41
N ASP A 3 -23.20 -28.63 -30.84
CA ASP A 3 -23.57 -28.63 -29.42
C ASP A 3 -22.77 -29.76 -28.75
N LEU A 4 -22.10 -29.49 -27.62
CA LEU A 4 -21.41 -30.52 -26.84
C LEU A 4 -22.04 -30.65 -25.45
N PRO A 5 -22.20 -31.89 -24.93
CA PRO A 5 -23.37 -32.15 -24.13
C PRO A 5 -22.98 -32.72 -22.74
N TRP A 6 -23.67 -32.25 -21.68
CA TRP A 6 -23.75 -32.83 -20.32
C TRP A 6 -22.49 -32.68 -19.43
N ARG A 7 -22.54 -31.99 -18.29
CA ARG A 7 -23.29 -32.23 -17.02
C ARG A 7 -22.59 -33.27 -16.13
N GLY A 8 -21.98 -32.76 -15.06
CA GLY A 8 -21.61 -33.50 -13.86
C GLY A 8 -21.88 -32.63 -12.64
N GLU A 9 -22.94 -32.97 -11.90
CA GLU A 9 -23.16 -32.57 -10.50
C GLU A 9 -22.15 -33.30 -9.61
N GLY A 10 -21.58 -32.62 -8.62
CA GLY A 10 -20.76 -33.24 -7.57
C GLY A 10 -19.70 -32.30 -7.00
N ASP A 11 -20.06 -31.60 -5.93
CA ASP A 11 -19.19 -30.90 -4.97
C ASP A 11 -17.89 -31.65 -4.68
N GLU A 12 -16.75 -31.01 -4.96
CA GLU A 12 -15.51 -31.22 -4.21
C GLU A 12 -14.86 -29.86 -4.00
N GLU A 13 -14.87 -29.44 -2.73
CA GLU A 13 -14.34 -28.20 -2.22
C GLU A 13 -12.84 -28.07 -2.51
N ALA A 14 -12.50 -27.30 -3.54
CA ALA A 14 -11.22 -26.63 -3.59
C ALA A 14 -11.43 -25.25 -3.00
N SER A 15 -11.12 -25.13 -1.71
CA SER A 15 -10.89 -23.88 -1.01
C SER A 15 -9.78 -23.12 -1.75
N ASP A 16 -10.15 -22.44 -2.82
CA ASP A 16 -9.37 -21.34 -3.36
C ASP A 16 -9.60 -20.20 -2.36
N SER A 17 -8.76 -20.16 -1.35
CA SER A 17 -8.61 -18.99 -0.48
C SER A 17 -8.07 -17.85 -1.35
N THR A 18 -8.93 -17.33 -2.22
CA THR A 18 -8.81 -15.95 -2.68
C THR A 18 -8.91 -15.14 -1.39
N PRO A 19 -7.88 -14.40 -0.96
CA PRO A 19 -8.02 -13.53 0.20
C PRO A 19 -9.22 -12.63 -0.06
N ASP A 20 -10.16 -12.60 0.89
CA ASP A 20 -11.34 -11.74 0.89
C ASP A 20 -10.96 -10.36 0.32
N PRO A 21 -11.73 -9.79 -0.62
CA PRO A 21 -11.55 -8.39 -0.94
C PRO A 21 -11.74 -7.63 0.37
N VAL A 22 -10.67 -6.99 0.82
CA VAL A 22 -10.74 -5.92 1.83
C VAL A 22 -11.98 -5.08 1.52
N ASP A 23 -12.83 -4.86 2.53
CA ASP A 23 -14.16 -4.25 2.43
C ASP A 23 -14.31 -3.24 1.28
N ASP A 24 -15.47 -3.27 0.62
CA ASP A 24 -15.94 -2.46 -0.53
C ASP A 24 -15.98 -0.92 -0.25
N VAL A 25 -14.99 -0.39 0.47
CA VAL A 25 -14.82 1.00 0.86
C VAL A 25 -13.83 1.63 -0.11
N ASP A 26 -14.23 2.73 -0.73
CA ASP A 26 -13.33 3.50 -1.59
C ASP A 26 -12.22 4.17 -0.74
N PRO A 27 -10.94 4.01 -1.10
CA PRO A 27 -9.85 4.70 -0.43
C PRO A 27 -9.98 6.22 -0.61
N VAL A 28 -9.73 6.95 0.47
CA VAL A 28 -9.74 8.43 0.52
C VAL A 28 -8.66 9.00 -0.42
N VAL A 29 -7.49 8.34 -0.45
CA VAL A 29 -6.41 8.66 -1.36
C VAL A 29 -5.74 7.37 -1.83
N THR A 30 -5.69 7.19 -3.14
CA THR A 30 -4.85 6.18 -3.79
C THR A 30 -3.70 6.84 -4.55
N CYS A 31 -2.48 6.38 -4.30
CA CYS A 31 -1.28 6.83 -4.97
C CYS A 31 -0.45 5.66 -5.47
N GLU A 32 -0.39 5.50 -6.80
CA GLU A 32 0.53 4.57 -7.45
C GLU A 32 1.95 5.16 -7.51
N PHE A 33 2.90 4.45 -6.91
CA PHE A 33 4.31 4.80 -6.82
C PHE A 33 5.19 3.78 -7.58
N GLN A 34 6.52 3.89 -7.45
CA GLN A 34 7.46 3.08 -8.23
C GLN A 34 7.52 1.63 -7.76
N ASP A 35 7.37 1.42 -6.46
CA ASP A 35 7.53 0.13 -5.77
C ASP A 35 6.22 -0.38 -5.13
N GLY A 36 5.09 0.26 -5.42
CA GLY A 36 3.78 -0.13 -4.91
C GLY A 36 2.72 0.95 -5.03
N THR A 37 1.53 0.64 -4.51
CA THR A 37 0.40 1.57 -4.39
C THR A 37 0.14 1.83 -2.91
N LEU A 38 -0.05 3.10 -2.56
CA LEU A 38 -0.48 3.51 -1.23
C LEU A 38 -1.97 3.83 -1.27
N ASN A 39 -2.77 3.09 -0.52
CA ASN A 39 -4.18 3.37 -0.30
C ASN A 39 -4.37 3.84 1.14
N VAL A 40 -5.01 5.00 1.29
CA VAL A 40 -5.33 5.59 2.60
C VAL A 40 -6.83 5.48 2.80
N TYR A 41 -7.25 4.74 3.81
CA TYR A 41 -8.64 4.59 4.23
C TYR A 41 -8.90 5.42 5.49
N ASP A 42 -10.12 5.34 6.01
CA ASP A 42 -10.51 6.05 7.23
C ASP A 42 -9.93 5.43 8.51
N ASP A 43 -9.72 4.12 8.52
CA ASP A 43 -9.26 3.37 9.70
C ASP A 43 -7.91 2.67 9.50
N GLU A 44 -7.37 2.67 8.28
CA GLU A 44 -6.14 1.96 7.93
C GLU A 44 -5.39 2.55 6.73
N VAL A 45 -4.14 2.13 6.59
CA VAL A 45 -3.29 2.43 5.46
C VAL A 45 -2.81 1.12 4.86
N VAL A 46 -3.08 0.93 3.57
CA VAL A 46 -2.68 -0.29 2.83
C VAL A 46 -1.57 0.06 1.85
N ILE A 47 -0.50 -0.73 1.92
CA ILE A 47 0.64 -0.68 1.01
C ILE A 47 0.61 -1.94 0.16
N GLU A 48 0.12 -1.78 -1.07
CA GLU A 48 0.21 -2.84 -2.07
C GLU A 48 1.57 -2.81 -2.73
N ARG A 49 2.19 -3.99 -2.92
CA ARG A 49 3.52 -4.09 -3.51
C ARG A 49 3.46 -4.67 -4.90
N THR A 50 4.35 -4.18 -5.77
CA THR A 50 4.54 -4.83 -7.08
C THR A 50 5.17 -6.21 -6.89
N SER A 51 4.93 -7.13 -7.82
CA SER A 51 5.53 -8.48 -7.80
C SER A 51 7.06 -8.51 -7.84
N ARG A 52 7.71 -7.37 -8.12
CA ARG A 52 9.18 -7.22 -8.10
C ARG A 52 9.71 -6.71 -6.76
N SER A 53 8.83 -6.32 -5.84
CA SER A 53 9.20 -5.91 -4.49
C SER A 53 9.71 -7.11 -3.69
N LYS A 54 10.70 -6.87 -2.82
CA LYS A 54 11.14 -7.87 -1.83
C LYS A 54 10.25 -7.93 -0.59
N PHE A 55 9.37 -6.93 -0.43
CA PHE A 55 8.43 -6.82 0.69
C PHE A 55 7.06 -7.30 0.24
N ALA A 56 6.33 -7.93 1.17
CA ALA A 56 4.93 -8.27 0.99
C ALA A 56 4.05 -7.01 1.04
N GLU A 57 2.82 -7.15 0.57
CA GLU A 57 1.76 -6.20 0.88
C GLU A 57 1.60 -6.05 2.41
N LYS A 58 1.22 -4.85 2.85
CA LYS A 58 1.13 -4.54 4.26
C LYS A 58 -0.04 -3.62 4.54
N THR A 59 -0.88 -4.03 5.47
CA THR A 59 -1.97 -3.23 6.04
C THR A 59 -1.57 -2.76 7.42
N ILE A 60 -1.70 -1.45 7.67
CA ILE A 60 -1.36 -0.82 8.93
C ILE A 60 -2.61 -0.12 9.45
N PRO A 61 -3.21 -0.60 10.55
CA PRO A 61 -4.31 0.11 11.21
C PRO A 61 -3.88 1.53 11.59
N LEU A 62 -4.72 2.53 11.40
CA LEU A 62 -4.38 3.93 11.71
C LEU A 62 -4.08 4.13 13.20
N ILE A 63 -4.67 3.30 14.08
CA ILE A 63 -4.35 3.29 15.51
C ILE A 63 -2.88 2.92 15.79
N GLU A 64 -2.23 2.20 14.88
CA GLU A 64 -0.80 1.89 14.95
C GLU A 64 0.06 2.91 14.23
N VAL A 65 -0.52 3.80 13.41
CA VAL A 65 0.24 4.84 12.70
C VAL A 65 0.58 5.96 13.68
N THR A 66 1.86 6.19 13.90
CA THR A 66 2.36 7.26 14.77
C THR A 66 2.70 8.53 13.99
N GLY A 67 2.87 8.40 12.68
CA GLY A 67 3.27 9.52 11.83
C GLY A 67 3.41 9.15 10.37
N VAL A 68 3.71 10.17 9.56
CA VAL A 68 4.03 10.00 8.15
C VAL A 68 5.08 11.02 7.72
N THR A 69 6.13 10.50 7.10
CA THR A 69 7.25 11.26 6.60
C THR A 69 7.23 11.28 5.07
N TYR A 70 7.29 12.48 4.49
CA TYR A 70 7.43 12.69 3.04
C TYR A 70 8.69 13.50 2.76
N ALA A 71 9.55 12.99 1.87
CA ALA A 71 10.77 13.68 1.45
C ALA A 71 10.83 13.82 -0.08
N GLY A 72 10.71 15.06 -0.56
CA GLY A 72 10.86 15.41 -1.98
C GLY A 72 12.32 15.61 -2.41
N ARG A 73 13.11 14.53 -2.54
CA ARG A 73 14.52 14.65 -2.98
C ARG A 73 14.67 14.84 -4.49
N LEU A 74 15.82 15.37 -4.91
CA LEU A 74 16.14 15.66 -6.32
C LEU A 74 16.17 14.38 -7.19
N VAL A 75 16.67 13.28 -6.62
CA VAL A 75 16.85 11.98 -7.32
C VAL A 75 15.67 11.06 -7.05
N ILE A 76 15.53 10.53 -5.83
CA ILE A 76 14.44 9.61 -5.45
C ILE A 76 13.70 10.20 -4.25
N SER A 77 12.43 10.57 -4.46
CA SER A 77 11.54 11.02 -3.39
C SER A 77 10.89 9.79 -2.73
N TYR A 78 10.50 9.89 -1.47
CA TYR A 78 9.82 8.79 -0.77
C TYR A 78 8.72 9.31 0.17
N ILE A 79 7.78 8.42 0.48
CA ILE A 79 6.83 8.53 1.58
C ILE A 79 7.02 7.30 2.47
N GLN A 80 7.01 7.51 3.78
CA GLN A 80 7.25 6.48 4.78
C GLN A 80 6.21 6.60 5.89
N ILE A 81 5.56 5.49 6.22
CA ILE A 81 4.58 5.41 7.32
C ILE A 81 5.32 5.03 8.60
N GLU A 82 5.15 5.83 9.65
CA GLU A 82 5.71 5.54 10.97
C GLU A 82 4.68 4.71 11.74
N GLN A 83 5.07 3.51 12.17
CA GLN A 83 4.18 2.56 12.83
C GLN A 83 4.70 2.24 14.24
N ALA A 84 3.80 2.20 15.22
CA ALA A 84 4.10 1.80 16.58
C ALA A 84 4.65 0.37 16.60
N GLY A 85 5.79 0.18 17.28
CA GLY A 85 6.43 -1.14 17.39
C GLY A 85 7.16 -1.61 16.13
N PHE A 86 7.24 -0.79 15.08
CA PHE A 86 8.04 -1.07 13.87
C PHE A 86 9.25 -0.14 13.79
N GLU A 87 10.43 -0.70 13.56
CA GLU A 87 11.65 0.09 13.36
C GLU A 87 11.81 0.47 11.90
N ASN A 88 11.38 1.69 11.56
CA ASN A 88 11.57 2.27 10.24
C ASN A 88 13.05 2.49 9.90
N ASP A 89 13.41 2.24 8.65
CA ASP A 89 14.73 2.58 8.13
C ASP A 89 14.88 4.10 8.05
N THR A 90 16.11 4.59 8.20
CA THR A 90 16.39 6.02 8.32
C THR A 90 17.04 6.57 7.06
N ALA A 91 16.53 7.71 6.59
CA ALA A 91 17.10 8.36 5.45
C ALA A 91 18.47 8.97 5.79
N SER A 92 19.49 8.63 5.00
CA SER A 92 20.82 9.24 5.09
C SER A 92 21.03 10.32 4.03
N ARG A 93 22.10 11.11 4.11
CA ARG A 93 22.44 12.13 3.08
C ARG A 93 22.54 11.56 1.66
N LEU A 94 22.96 10.30 1.53
CA LEU A 94 23.25 9.65 0.24
C LEU A 94 22.24 8.55 -0.15
N SER A 95 21.43 8.05 0.79
CA SER A 95 20.47 6.97 0.53
C SER A 95 19.06 7.34 0.95
N THR A 96 18.07 6.79 0.25
CA THR A 96 16.68 6.74 0.72
C THR A 96 16.49 5.52 1.64
N PRO A 97 15.56 5.60 2.59
CA PRO A 97 15.22 4.45 3.44
C PRO A 97 14.51 3.39 2.60
N VAL A 98 14.70 2.12 2.92
CA VAL A 98 14.08 1.00 2.20
C VAL A 98 13.59 -0.06 3.19
N ASP A 99 12.33 0.06 3.58
CA ASP A 99 11.61 -0.87 4.47
C ASP A 99 10.17 -1.14 4.00
N GLU A 100 9.46 -1.99 4.73
CA GLU A 100 8.07 -2.39 4.46
C GLU A 100 7.07 -1.23 4.50
N ASN A 101 7.39 -0.15 5.21
CA ASN A 101 6.54 1.03 5.36
C ASN A 101 6.91 2.16 4.39
N THR A 102 7.90 1.95 3.52
CA THR A 102 8.42 2.98 2.62
C THR A 102 8.04 2.72 1.17
N LEU A 103 7.58 3.77 0.49
CA LEU A 103 7.32 3.80 -0.95
C LEU A 103 8.10 4.93 -1.63
N HIS A 104 8.72 4.59 -2.75
CA HIS A 104 9.54 5.50 -3.55
C HIS A 104 8.76 6.04 -4.73
N LEU A 105 8.92 7.34 -5.00
CA LEU A 105 8.16 8.02 -6.04
C LEU A 105 9.02 8.88 -6.95
N GLY A 106 8.65 8.84 -8.23
CA GLY A 106 9.15 9.76 -9.24
C GLY A 106 8.57 11.17 -9.07
N ARG A 107 9.17 12.15 -9.78
CA ARG A 107 8.80 13.57 -9.67
C ARG A 107 7.32 13.85 -9.96
N GLY A 108 6.71 13.10 -10.88
CA GLY A 108 5.31 13.28 -11.27
C GLY A 108 4.27 12.90 -10.21
N LYS A 109 4.66 12.11 -9.20
CA LYS A 109 3.73 11.60 -8.17
C LYS A 109 3.81 12.36 -6.85
N ARG A 110 4.57 13.46 -6.80
CA ARG A 110 4.78 14.27 -5.58
C ARG A 110 3.51 14.93 -5.06
N SER A 111 2.61 15.38 -5.93
CA SER A 111 1.32 15.95 -5.52
C SER A 111 0.45 14.90 -4.82
N CYS A 112 0.42 13.68 -5.35
CA CYS A 112 -0.29 12.55 -4.74
C CYS A 112 0.31 12.21 -3.37
N ALA A 113 1.64 12.07 -3.27
CA ALA A 113 2.29 11.79 -1.98
C ALA A 113 2.03 12.86 -0.92
N LYS A 114 1.97 14.13 -1.29
CA LYS A 114 1.58 15.21 -0.37
C LYS A 114 0.14 15.05 0.11
N ARG A 115 -0.80 14.78 -0.82
CA ARG A 115 -2.20 14.49 -0.46
C ARG A 115 -2.32 13.29 0.48
N ALA A 116 -1.62 12.20 0.20
CA ALA A 116 -1.63 11.02 1.05
C ALA A 116 -1.10 11.34 2.45
N ARG A 117 0.03 12.05 2.54
CA ARG A 117 0.56 12.53 3.83
C ARG A 117 -0.46 13.38 4.59
N ASP A 118 -1.08 14.34 3.91
CA ASP A 118 -2.04 15.25 4.54
C ASP A 118 -3.30 14.51 4.99
N ALA A 119 -3.78 13.55 4.20
CA ALA A 119 -4.92 12.69 4.53
C ALA A 119 -4.65 11.79 5.75
N ILE A 120 -3.44 11.23 5.86
CA ILE A 120 -3.03 10.45 7.02
C ILE A 120 -2.93 11.36 8.25
N ARG A 121 -2.25 12.50 8.14
CA ARG A 121 -2.09 13.43 9.27
C ARG A 121 -3.41 13.93 9.82
N ALA A 122 -4.36 14.27 8.95
CA ALA A 122 -5.70 14.71 9.36
C ALA A 122 -6.50 13.65 10.13
N ARG A 123 -6.07 12.38 10.11
CA ARG A 123 -6.69 11.27 10.86
C ARG A 123 -5.93 10.90 12.14
N LEU A 124 -4.76 11.49 12.35
CA LEU A 124 -3.97 11.33 13.58
C LEU A 124 -4.24 12.46 14.59
N GLU A 125 -4.92 13.53 14.17
CA GLU A 125 -5.36 14.66 15.00
C GLU A 125 -6.70 14.37 15.68
#